data_AF-A0A162C2F4-F1
#
_entry.id   AF-A0A162C2F4-F1
#
_cell.length_a   1.000
_cell.length_b   1.000
_cell.length_c   1.000
_cell.angle_alpha   90.00
_cell.angle_beta   90.00
_cell.angle_gamma   90.00
#
_symmetry.space_group_name_H-M   'P 1'
#
loop_
_entity.id
_entity.type
_entity.pdbx_description
1 polymer ?
#
loop_
_entity_poly.entity_id
_entity_poly.type
_entity_poly.pdbx_seq_one_letter_code
_entity_poly.pdbx_strand_id
1 'polypeptide(L)'
;MGDASTGYYNLTNCPNTTCDTQNLPATALDTPNLKPETSEQFSITVNTAITIDYWHIEIKNQVSRIEPQDVIDLSHANALDSYNPKQIYINRDTNGQIIFVGFGYINMVGVETSGLDLTFNASADFDDMGAQIYLRW
;
A
#
# COMPACT_ATOMS: atom_id res chain seq x y z
N MET A 1 11.86 19.80 -0.81
CA MET A 1 12.61 19.20 0.32
C MET A 1 11.96 19.76 1.57
N GLY A 2 11.09 18.99 2.21
CA GLY A 2 10.22 19.48 3.28
C GLY A 2 10.95 19.47 4.61
N ASP A 3 10.92 20.60 5.32
CA ASP A 3 11.49 20.73 6.66
C ASP A 3 10.88 19.68 7.60
N ALA A 4 11.72 19.06 8.43
CA ALA A 4 11.28 18.12 9.45
C ALA A 4 10.33 18.83 10.43
N SER A 5 9.03 18.60 10.29
CA SER A 5 8.01 19.19 11.15
C SER A 5 7.72 18.25 12.31
N THR A 6 7.92 18.74 13.53
CA THR A 6 7.54 18.03 14.76
C THR A 6 6.12 18.44 15.16
N GLY A 7 5.21 17.46 15.20
CA GLY A 7 3.85 17.61 15.71
C GLY A 7 3.64 16.83 17.01
N TYR A 8 2.57 17.14 17.72
CA TYR A 8 2.10 16.35 18.86
C TYR A 8 0.90 15.52 18.43
N TYR A 9 0.95 14.22 18.73
CA TYR A 9 -0.06 13.25 18.31
C TYR A 9 -0.56 12.45 19.50
N ASN A 10 -1.87 12.21 19.57
CA ASN A 10 -2.45 11.28 20.53
C ASN A 10 -2.20 9.85 20.02
N LEU A 11 -1.15 9.23 20.53
CA LEU A 11 -0.69 7.91 20.11
C LEU A 11 -1.02 6.88 21.18
N THR A 12 -1.54 5.74 20.75
CA THR A 12 -1.92 4.65 21.64
C THR A 12 -0.80 3.62 21.68
N ASN A 13 -0.27 3.37 22.86
CA ASN A 13 0.76 2.38 23.11
C ASN A 13 0.17 1.24 23.94
N CYS A 14 0.18 0.03 23.41
CA CYS A 14 -0.30 -1.18 24.07
C CYS A 14 0.86 -2.16 24.32
N PRO A 15 1.78 -1.89 25.26
CA PRO A 15 2.94 -2.75 25.52
C PRO A 15 2.57 -4.13 26.11
N ASN A 16 1.32 -4.33 26.50
CA ASN A 16 0.77 -5.58 27.03
C ASN A 16 -0.75 -5.63 26.76
N THR A 17 -1.58 -6.07 27.72
CA THR A 17 -3.06 -6.08 27.61
C THR A 17 -3.71 -4.73 27.92
N THR A 18 -2.95 -3.76 28.42
CA THR A 18 -3.45 -2.42 28.76
C THR A 18 -2.90 -1.41 27.77
N CYS A 19 -3.79 -0.64 27.16
CA CYS A 19 -3.46 0.42 26.23
C CYS A 19 -3.53 1.78 26.94
N ASP A 20 -2.55 2.63 26.69
CA ASP A 20 -2.57 4.03 27.14
C ASP A 20 -2.39 4.95 25.93
N THR A 21 -3.20 6.02 25.88
CA THR A 21 -3.14 7.02 24.82
C THR A 21 -2.46 8.27 25.38
N GLN A 22 -1.31 8.61 24.83
CA GLN A 22 -0.49 9.74 25.29
C GLN A 22 -0.26 10.72 24.16
N ASN A 23 -0.18 12.00 24.49
CA ASN A 23 0.16 13.04 23.54
C ASN A 23 1.69 13.12 23.41
N LEU A 24 2.23 12.56 22.34
CA LEU A 24 3.67 12.38 22.14
C LEU A 24 4.17 13.22 20.96
N PRO A 25 5.41 13.75 21.04
CA PRO A 25 6.03 14.42 19.90
C PRO A 25 6.43 13.39 18.85
N ALA A 26 6.08 13.66 17.60
CA ALA A 26 6.50 12.88 16.44
C ALA A 26 7.01 13.82 15.34
N THR A 27 8.10 13.44 14.68
CA THR A 27 8.72 14.25 13.62
C THR A 27 8.74 13.52 12.30
N ALA A 28 8.29 14.21 11.24
CA ALA A 28 8.49 13.76 9.88
C ALA A 28 9.97 13.92 9.51
N LEU A 29 10.66 12.82 9.25
CA LEU A 29 12.06 12.81 8.89
C LEU A 29 12.24 12.69 7.37
N ASP A 30 13.31 13.29 6.86
CA ASP A 30 13.67 13.18 5.45
C ASP A 30 14.03 11.74 5.08
N THR A 31 13.75 11.38 3.84
CA THR A 31 13.78 10.02 3.34
C THR A 31 14.71 9.95 2.14
N PRO A 32 16.04 10.05 2.36
CA PRO A 32 17.00 10.26 1.29
C PRO A 32 17.15 9.07 0.32
N ASN A 33 16.55 7.91 0.64
CA ASN A 33 16.68 6.68 -0.13
C ASN A 33 15.36 6.21 -0.77
N LEU A 34 14.40 7.11 -0.99
CA LEU A 34 13.19 6.75 -1.75
C LEU A 34 13.56 6.38 -3.18
N LYS A 35 13.23 5.15 -3.56
CA LYS A 35 13.26 4.72 -4.95
C LYS A 35 12.01 5.27 -5.66
N PRO A 36 12.10 5.64 -6.95
CA PRO A 36 10.92 5.94 -7.75
C PRO A 36 9.97 4.75 -7.75
N GLU A 37 8.67 5.02 -7.65
CA GLU A 37 7.63 4.03 -7.92
C GLU A 37 7.71 3.63 -9.39
N THR A 38 7.69 2.33 -9.68
CA THR A 38 7.80 1.79 -11.04
C THR A 38 6.70 0.78 -11.28
N SER A 39 5.97 0.94 -12.37
CA SER A 39 4.92 0.01 -12.80
C SER A 39 5.35 -0.77 -14.05
N GLU A 40 5.31 -2.08 -14.00
CA GLU A 40 5.46 -2.96 -15.17
C GLU A 40 4.08 -3.52 -15.54
N GLN A 41 3.68 -3.38 -16.80
CA GLN A 41 2.43 -3.93 -17.32
C GLN A 41 2.68 -4.80 -18.55
N PHE A 42 1.95 -5.90 -18.65
CA PHE A 42 1.93 -6.75 -19.83
C PHE A 42 0.51 -7.23 -20.11
N SER A 43 0.11 -7.20 -21.38
CA SER A 43 -1.16 -7.74 -21.85
C SER A 43 -1.00 -8.60 -23.10
N ILE A 44 -1.72 -9.71 -23.14
CA ILE A 44 -1.88 -10.55 -24.34
C ILE A 44 -3.37 -10.59 -24.67
N THR A 45 -3.70 -10.25 -25.90
CA THR A 45 -5.04 -10.41 -26.46
C THR A 45 -5.01 -11.45 -27.56
N VAL A 46 -5.89 -12.44 -27.47
CA VAL A 46 -6.17 -13.38 -28.57
C VAL A 46 -7.57 -13.08 -29.10
N ASN A 47 -7.65 -12.71 -30.38
CA ASN A 47 -8.90 -12.33 -31.03
C ASN A 47 -9.41 -13.46 -31.94
N THR A 48 -10.44 -14.16 -31.47
CA THR A 48 -11.24 -15.14 -32.24
C THR A 48 -12.74 -14.84 -32.00
N ALA A 49 -13.66 -15.78 -32.26
CA ALA A 49 -15.08 -15.64 -31.80
C ALA A 49 -15.20 -15.42 -30.26
N ILE A 50 -14.11 -15.67 -29.56
CA ILE A 50 -13.88 -15.39 -28.14
C ILE A 50 -12.69 -14.44 -28.06
N THR A 51 -12.82 -13.33 -27.33
CA THR A 51 -11.70 -12.48 -26.94
C THR A 51 -11.23 -12.92 -25.56
N ILE A 52 -9.95 -13.23 -25.46
CA ILE A 52 -9.29 -13.55 -24.19
C ILE A 52 -8.21 -12.51 -23.96
N ASP A 53 -8.35 -11.74 -22.90
CA ASP A 53 -7.42 -10.70 -22.47
C ASP A 53 -6.78 -11.13 -21.15
N TYR A 54 -5.49 -11.42 -21.17
CA TYR A 54 -4.71 -11.63 -19.96
C TYR A 54 -3.92 -10.36 -19.66
N TRP A 55 -4.05 -9.83 -18.45
CA TRP A 55 -3.27 -8.69 -17.99
C TRP A 55 -2.53 -8.99 -16.69
N HIS A 56 -1.32 -8.47 -16.59
CA HIS A 56 -0.48 -8.51 -15.40
C HIS A 56 0.10 -7.12 -15.15
N ILE A 57 -0.04 -6.65 -13.91
CA ILE A 57 0.45 -5.36 -13.45
C ILE A 57 1.25 -5.60 -12.17
N GLU A 58 2.49 -5.15 -12.17
CA GLU A 58 3.38 -5.17 -11.02
C GLU A 58 3.76 -3.72 -10.68
N ILE A 59 3.36 -3.25 -9.50
CA ILE A 59 3.76 -1.94 -8.97
C ILE A 59 4.88 -2.18 -7.95
N LYS A 60 6.08 -1.69 -8.22
CA LYS A 60 7.24 -1.77 -7.31
C LYS A 60 7.49 -0.42 -6.65
N ASN A 61 8.04 -0.47 -5.43
CA ASN A 61 8.55 0.69 -4.70
C ASN A 61 7.48 1.78 -4.44
N GLN A 62 6.22 1.39 -4.20
CA GLN A 62 5.15 2.35 -3.91
C GLN A 62 5.57 3.28 -2.77
N VAL A 63 5.63 4.59 -3.03
CA VAL A 63 6.03 5.57 -2.02
C VAL A 63 4.83 5.86 -1.14
N SER A 64 4.86 5.37 0.10
CA SER A 64 3.79 5.57 1.08
C SER A 64 4.33 6.25 2.33
N ARG A 65 3.50 7.06 2.98
CA ARG A 65 3.83 7.68 4.26
C ARG A 65 3.42 6.74 5.38
N ILE A 66 4.36 6.40 6.25
CA ILE A 66 4.04 5.72 7.51
C ILE A 66 3.61 6.77 8.54
N GLU A 67 2.49 6.54 9.21
CA GLU A 67 2.03 7.44 10.27
C GLU A 67 2.67 7.05 11.62
N PRO A 68 2.76 7.97 12.60
CA PRO A 68 3.43 7.68 13.88
C PRO A 68 2.82 6.51 14.65
N GLN A 69 1.51 6.27 14.51
CA GLN A 69 0.83 5.13 15.15
C GLN A 69 1.32 3.80 14.56
N ASP A 70 1.46 3.72 13.23
CA ASP A 70 1.95 2.52 12.55
C ASP A 70 3.38 2.18 13.01
N VAL A 71 4.21 3.20 13.29
CA VAL A 71 5.57 3.00 13.83
C VAL A 71 5.52 2.33 15.21
N ILE A 72 4.60 2.73 16.08
CA ILE A 72 4.38 2.10 17.38
C ILE A 72 3.95 0.65 17.21
N ASP A 73 2.98 0.41 16.33
CA ASP A 73 2.44 -0.92 16.07
C ASP A 73 3.52 -1.85 15.48
N LEU A 74 4.34 -1.36 14.55
CA LEU A 74 5.51 -2.08 14.04
C LEU A 74 6.55 -2.38 15.12
N SER A 75 6.69 -1.52 16.13
CA SER A 75 7.59 -1.77 17.26
C SER A 75 7.12 -2.95 18.10
N HIS A 76 5.81 -3.06 18.32
CA HIS A 76 5.20 -4.19 19.05
C HIS A 76 5.27 -5.49 18.25
N ALA A 77 5.19 -5.38 16.92
CA ALA A 77 5.35 -6.51 16.00
C ALA A 77 6.82 -6.94 15.78
N ASN A 78 7.81 -6.26 16.39
CA ASN A 78 9.24 -6.43 16.13
C ASN A 78 9.60 -6.33 14.63
N ALA A 79 8.90 -5.47 13.89
CA ALA A 79 9.05 -5.30 12.45
C ALA A 79 9.84 -4.03 12.07
N LEU A 80 10.24 -3.21 13.05
CA LEU A 80 11.00 -1.97 12.82
C LEU A 80 12.37 -2.20 12.19
N ASP A 81 13.01 -3.35 12.45
CA ASP A 81 14.34 -3.68 11.90
C ASP A 81 14.36 -3.82 10.38
N SER A 82 13.19 -3.97 9.76
CA SER A 82 13.04 -4.00 8.29
C SER A 82 13.11 -2.61 7.65
N TYR A 83 13.09 -1.54 8.46
CA TYR A 83 13.09 -0.16 8.02
C TYR A 83 14.40 0.55 8.36
N ASN A 84 14.64 1.70 7.71
CA ASN A 84 15.84 2.48 8.00
C ASN A 84 15.75 3.11 9.41
N PRO A 85 16.65 2.78 10.35
CA PRO A 85 16.57 3.24 11.74
C PRO A 85 16.84 4.74 11.89
N LYS A 86 17.36 5.42 10.86
CA LYS A 86 17.52 6.88 10.85
C LYS A 86 16.23 7.61 10.49
N GLN A 87 15.22 6.88 10.02
CA GLN A 87 14.02 7.42 9.41
C GLN A 87 12.75 6.96 10.13
N ILE A 88 12.69 5.70 10.52
CA ILE A 88 11.60 5.11 11.28
C ILE A 88 12.19 4.53 12.56
N TYR A 89 11.87 5.13 13.69
CA TYR A 89 12.36 4.67 14.99
C TYR A 89 11.48 5.18 16.13
N ILE A 90 11.63 4.54 17.28
CA ILE A 90 11.01 4.96 18.54
C ILE A 90 12.11 5.17 19.56
N ASN A 91 12.11 6.33 20.20
CA ASN A 91 12.92 6.57 21.39
C ASN A 91 12.07 6.34 22.62
N ARG A 92 12.62 5.54 23.54
CA ARG A 92 12.02 5.24 24.84
C ARG A 92 12.92 5.75 25.96
N ASP A 93 12.34 6.16 27.08
CA ASP A 93 13.08 6.51 28.29
C ASP A 93 13.61 5.25 29.01
N THR A 94 14.33 5.46 30.12
CA THR A 94 14.88 4.38 30.97
C THR A 94 13.79 3.49 31.57
N ASN A 95 12.54 3.96 31.65
CA ASN A 95 11.38 3.21 32.14
C ASN A 95 10.62 2.50 31.00
N GLY A 96 11.07 2.62 29.74
CA GLY A 96 10.45 2.02 28.55
C GLY A 96 9.27 2.82 27.99
N GLN A 97 8.97 4.01 28.52
CA GLN A 97 7.94 4.91 28.00
C GLN A 97 8.40 5.57 26.70
N ILE A 98 7.49 5.70 25.74
CA ILE A 98 7.79 6.35 24.46
C ILE A 98 7.90 7.85 24.71
N ILE A 99 9.01 8.45 24.32
CA ILE A 99 9.23 9.90 24.45
C ILE A 99 9.22 10.60 23.09
N PHE A 100 9.47 9.86 22.01
CA PHE A 100 9.57 10.44 20.66
C PHE A 100 9.40 9.37 19.59
N VAL A 101 8.74 9.72 18.49
CA VAL A 101 8.54 8.86 17.31
C VAL A 101 9.06 9.54 16.05
N GLY A 102 9.99 8.87 15.36
CA GLY A 102 10.42 9.26 14.02
C GLY A 102 9.59 8.52 12.96
N PHE A 103 8.99 9.25 12.04
CA PHE A 103 8.18 8.69 10.94
C PHE A 103 8.53 9.37 9.61
N GLY A 104 8.08 8.80 8.48
CA GLY A 104 8.37 9.37 7.16
C GLY A 104 7.80 8.57 5.99
N TYR A 105 8.38 8.76 4.81
CA TYR A 105 8.01 8.05 3.59
C TYR A 105 8.85 6.79 3.35
N ILE A 106 8.21 5.67 3.08
CA ILE A 106 8.86 4.40 2.75
C ILE A 106 8.50 3.94 1.35
N ASN A 107 9.37 3.14 0.75
CA ASN A 107 8.97 2.28 -0.35
C ASN A 107 8.30 1.03 0.24
N MET A 108 6.98 0.95 0.14
CA MET A 108 6.23 -0.24 0.52
C MET A 108 6.48 -1.39 -0.45
N VAL A 109 6.23 -2.61 0.03
CA VAL A 109 6.23 -3.83 -0.79
C VAL A 109 5.26 -3.63 -1.94
N GLY A 110 5.72 -3.99 -3.14
CA GLY A 110 4.96 -3.83 -4.36
C GLY A 110 3.65 -4.62 -4.36
N VAL A 111 2.68 -4.14 -5.13
CA VAL A 111 1.42 -4.86 -5.36
C VAL A 111 1.49 -5.52 -6.74
N GLU A 112 1.33 -6.83 -6.74
CA GLU A 112 1.16 -7.64 -7.95
C GLU A 112 -0.32 -7.93 -8.13
N THR A 113 -0.87 -7.57 -9.30
CA THR A 113 -2.24 -7.92 -9.68
C THR A 113 -2.26 -8.51 -11.08
N SER A 114 -3.04 -9.56 -11.26
CA SER A 114 -3.23 -10.20 -12.56
C SER A 114 -4.69 -10.58 -12.73
N GLY A 115 -5.15 -10.56 -13.97
CA GLY A 115 -6.53 -10.87 -14.28
C GLY A 115 -6.69 -11.43 -15.69
N LEU A 116 -7.85 -12.03 -15.88
CA LEU A 116 -8.29 -12.60 -17.13
C LEU A 116 -9.66 -12.01 -17.44
N ASP A 117 -9.77 -11.33 -18.57
CA ASP A 117 -11.03 -10.86 -19.11
C ASP A 117 -11.41 -11.73 -20.31
N LEU A 118 -12.63 -12.28 -20.29
CA LEU A 118 -13.18 -13.13 -21.33
C LEU A 118 -14.41 -12.46 -21.92
N THR A 119 -14.37 -12.14 -23.21
CA THR A 119 -15.53 -11.62 -23.94
C THR A 119 -15.98 -12.60 -25.01
N PHE A 120 -17.25 -13.01 -24.98
CA PHE A 120 -17.86 -13.88 -25.98
C PHE A 120 -18.87 -13.08 -26.79
N ASN A 121 -18.68 -12.98 -28.11
CA ASN A 121 -19.64 -12.34 -28.99
C ASN A 121 -20.40 -13.42 -29.78
N ALA A 122 -21.63 -13.71 -29.36
CA ALA A 122 -22.53 -14.62 -30.09
C ALA A 122 -23.59 -13.78 -30.83
N SER A 123 -23.49 -13.73 -32.16
CA SER A 123 -24.55 -13.20 -33.03
C SER A 123 -25.27 -14.36 -33.70
N ALA A 124 -26.54 -14.54 -33.40
CA ALA A 124 -27.42 -15.44 -34.13
C ALA A 124 -28.38 -14.60 -34.98
N ASP A 125 -28.25 -14.68 -36.30
CA ASP A 125 -29.26 -14.14 -37.22
C ASP A 125 -30.35 -15.19 -37.39
N PHE A 126 -31.49 -14.95 -36.74
CA PHE A 126 -32.73 -15.66 -37.05
C PHE A 126 -33.40 -14.90 -38.20
N ASP A 127 -33.12 -15.33 -39.42
CA ASP A 127 -33.53 -14.73 -40.70
C ASP A 127 -35.06 -14.56 -40.88
N ASP A 128 -35.88 -14.90 -39.86
CA ASP A 128 -37.35 -14.78 -39.92
C ASP A 128 -38.03 -14.29 -38.64
N MET A 129 -37.31 -14.03 -37.54
CA MET A 129 -37.89 -13.47 -36.30
C MET A 129 -36.89 -12.54 -35.60
N GLY A 130 -36.86 -11.28 -36.02
CA GLY A 130 -35.96 -10.25 -35.52
C GLY A 130 -35.99 -10.10 -34.00
N ALA A 131 -35.02 -10.69 -33.32
CA ALA A 131 -34.68 -10.40 -31.94
C ALA A 131 -33.18 -10.57 -31.74
N GLN A 132 -32.45 -9.45 -31.78
CA GLN A 132 -31.04 -9.40 -31.43
C GLN A 132 -30.94 -9.35 -29.90
N ILE A 133 -30.50 -10.45 -29.27
CA ILE A 133 -30.31 -10.49 -27.82
C ILE A 133 -28.86 -10.12 -27.52
N TYR A 134 -28.66 -8.94 -26.92
CA TYR A 134 -27.39 -8.49 -26.37
C TYR A 134 -27.29 -8.97 -24.91
N LEU A 135 -26.45 -9.97 -24.66
CA LEU A 135 -26.13 -10.39 -23.29
C LEU A 135 -24.73 -9.90 -22.93
N ARG A 136 -24.67 -8.95 -21.99
CA ARG A 136 -23.45 -8.45 -21.36
C ARG A 136 -23.41 -9.02 -19.94
N TRP A 137 -22.36 -9.76 -19.63
CA TRP A 137 -22.06 -10.24 -18.27
C TRP A 137 -20.72 -9.66 -17.87
#